data_AF-A0A7J9PU45-F1
#
_entry.id   AF-A0A7J9PU45-F1
#
_cell.length_a   1.000
_cell.length_b   1.000
_cell.length_c   1.000
_cell.angle_alpha   90.00
_cell.angle_beta   90.00
_cell.angle_gamma   90.00
#
_symmetry.space_group_name_H-M   'P 1'
#
loop_
_entity.id
_entity.type
_entity.pdbx_description
1 polymer ?
#
loop_
_entity_poly.entity_id
_entity_poly.type
_entity_poly.pdbx_seq_one_letter_code
_entity_poly.pdbx_strand_id
1 'polypeptide(L)'
;MEYIYAALLLNSAGKEITEDAVKAILVAGGVEANEARVKALVAALEGVDIAEAIEKAAIAPVAAAPAAAAAAPVEEKKEEKKEDTGAAAAAGLGALFG
;
A
#
# COMPACT_ATOMS: atom_id res chain seq x y z
N MET A 1 -4.02 8.61 4.22
CA MET A 1 -2.54 8.55 4.19
C MET A 1 -1.95 8.38 5.58
N GLU A 2 -2.38 9.16 6.56
CA GLU A 2 -2.10 9.11 8.01
C GLU A 2 -1.79 7.71 8.59
N TYR A 3 -2.63 6.70 8.36
CA TYR A 3 -2.40 5.30 8.81
C TYR A 3 -1.08 4.71 8.29
N ILE A 4 -0.74 4.94 7.02
CA ILE A 4 0.49 4.45 6.39
C ILE A 4 1.70 5.19 6.96
N TYR A 5 1.60 6.50 7.20
CA TYR A 5 2.68 7.27 7.82
C TYR A 5 2.93 6.86 9.28
N ALA A 6 1.90 6.48 10.03
CA ALA A 6 2.06 5.90 11.37
C ALA A 6 2.80 4.56 11.34
N ALA A 7 2.42 3.65 10.43
CA ALA A 7 3.12 2.38 10.22
C ALA A 7 4.58 2.56 9.78
N LEU A 8 4.85 3.44 8.81
CA LEU A 8 6.21 3.73 8.35
C LEU A 8 7.07 4.39 9.44
N LEU A 9 6.49 5.26 10.27
CA LEU A 9 7.18 5.85 11.41
C LEU A 9 7.58 4.77 12.43
N LEU A 10 6.66 3.88 12.80
CA LEU A 10 6.94 2.75 13.71
C LEU A 10 8.05 1.84 13.15
N ASN A 11 7.96 1.46 11.87
CA ASN A 11 8.99 0.69 11.19
C ASN A 11 10.36 1.39 11.23
N SER A 12 10.42 2.69 10.90
CA SER A 12 11.66 3.47 10.94
C SER A 12 12.26 3.63 12.35
N ALA A 13 11.44 3.50 13.39
CA ALA A 13 11.83 3.57 14.80
C ALA A 13 12.13 2.18 15.40
N GLY A 14 12.10 1.10 14.60
CA GLY A 14 12.27 -0.27 15.07
C GLY A 14 11.19 -0.70 16.07
N LYS A 15 9.94 -0.30 15.85
CA LYS A 15 8.78 -0.62 16.69
C LYS A 15 7.78 -1.51 15.97
N GLU A 16 7.20 -2.44 16.72
CA GLU A 16 6.10 -3.27 16.25
C GLU A 16 4.88 -2.42 15.89
N ILE A 17 4.18 -2.81 14.82
CA ILE A 17 3.02 -2.08 14.29
C ILE A 17 1.75 -2.71 14.87
N THR A 18 1.43 -2.36 16.11
CA THR A 18 0.24 -2.83 16.81
C THR A 18 -0.92 -1.83 16.70
N GLU A 19 -2.15 -2.29 16.97
CA GLU A 19 -3.32 -1.39 16.98
C GLU A 19 -3.10 -0.16 17.87
N ASP A 20 -2.62 -0.37 19.10
CA ASP A 20 -2.47 0.69 20.09
C ASP A 20 -1.34 1.67 19.71
N ALA A 21 -0.25 1.18 19.12
CA ALA A 21 0.84 2.01 18.63
C ALA A 21 0.37 2.94 17.48
N VAL A 22 -0.42 2.41 16.54
CA VAL A 22 -1.01 3.19 15.44
C VAL A 22 -2.06 4.18 15.96
N LYS A 23 -2.96 3.75 16.86
CA LYS A 23 -3.96 4.65 17.50
C LYS A 23 -3.28 5.80 18.24
N ALA A 24 -2.22 5.52 19.02
CA ALA A 24 -1.49 6.53 19.77
C ALA A 24 -0.84 7.59 18.88
N ILE A 25 -0.23 7.20 17.76
CA ILE A 25 0.37 8.14 16.79
C ILE A 25 -0.69 9.01 16.12
N LEU A 26 -1.83 8.42 15.70
CA LEU A 26 -2.93 9.16 15.08
C LEU A 26 -3.49 10.21 16.04
N VAL A 27 -3.78 9.83 17.30
CA VAL A 27 -4.29 10.74 18.34
C VAL A 27 -3.27 11.83 18.68
N ALA A 28 -1.98 11.50 18.76
CA ALA A 28 -0.90 12.49 18.96
C ALA A 28 -0.77 13.47 17.78
N GLY A 29 -1.12 13.05 16.56
CA GLY A 29 -1.25 13.88 15.37
C GLY A 29 -2.57 14.67 15.27
N GLY A 30 -3.45 14.58 16.27
CA GLY A 30 -4.77 15.24 16.25
C GLY A 30 -5.81 14.55 15.35
N VAL A 31 -5.58 13.30 14.96
CA VAL A 31 -6.46 12.52 14.08
C VAL A 31 -7.29 11.51 14.88
N GLU A 32 -8.60 11.47 14.62
CA GLU A 32 -9.48 10.45 15.18
C GLU A 32 -9.21 9.08 14.55
N ALA A 33 -8.85 8.09 15.37
CA ALA A 33 -8.45 6.76 14.91
C ALA A 33 -9.67 5.86 14.63
N ASN A 34 -9.91 5.56 13.36
CA ASN A 34 -10.95 4.63 12.94
C ASN A 34 -10.47 3.17 13.16
N GLU A 35 -11.06 2.48 14.14
CA GLU A 35 -10.65 1.13 14.53
C GLU A 35 -10.60 0.12 13.37
N ALA A 36 -11.58 0.16 12.46
CA ALA A 36 -11.63 -0.77 11.34
C ALA A 36 -10.46 -0.56 10.37
N ARG A 37 -10.05 0.70 10.14
CA ARG A 37 -8.87 1.03 9.34
C ARG A 37 -7.56 0.68 10.04
N VAL A 38 -7.48 0.82 11.37
CA VAL A 38 -6.32 0.35 12.15
C VAL A 38 -6.20 -1.17 12.06
N LYS A 39 -7.29 -1.92 12.27
CA LYS A 39 -7.32 -3.39 12.20
C LYS A 39 -6.95 -3.90 10.80
N ALA A 40 -7.51 -3.29 9.75
CA ALA A 40 -7.17 -3.62 8.37
C ALA A 40 -5.69 -3.34 8.04
N LEU A 41 -5.12 -2.23 8.55
CA LEU A 41 -3.70 -1.91 8.37
C LEU A 41 -2.79 -2.94 9.04
N VAL A 42 -3.05 -3.29 10.30
CA VAL A 42 -2.23 -4.25 11.05
C VAL A 42 -2.28 -5.62 10.37
N ALA A 43 -3.48 -6.13 10.07
CA ALA A 43 -3.65 -7.42 9.39
C ALA A 43 -3.03 -7.44 7.98
N ALA A 44 -3.03 -6.32 7.25
CA ALA A 44 -2.38 -6.21 5.93
C ALA A 44 -0.83 -6.11 6.00
N LEU A 45 -0.26 -5.99 7.21
CA LEU A 45 1.19 -5.95 7.46
C LEU A 45 1.68 -7.20 8.22
N GLU A 46 0.79 -8.12 8.62
CA GLU A 46 1.17 -9.40 9.23
C GLU A 46 2.02 -10.24 8.27
N GLY A 47 3.26 -10.53 8.67
CA GLY A 47 4.21 -11.30 7.85
C GLY A 47 4.85 -10.53 6.69
N VAL A 48 4.62 -9.22 6.57
CA VAL A 48 5.21 -8.38 5.51
C VAL A 48 6.58 -7.84 5.95
N ASP A 49 7.64 -8.13 5.22
CA ASP A 49 8.91 -7.41 5.36
C ASP A 49 8.79 -6.02 4.71
N ILE A 50 8.65 -5.00 5.55
CA ILE A 50 8.47 -3.61 5.12
C ILE A 50 9.77 -3.04 4.52
N ALA A 51 10.95 -3.51 4.94
CA ALA A 51 12.21 -3.06 4.36
C ALA A 51 12.38 -3.62 2.93
N GLU A 52 12.12 -4.92 2.74
CA GLU A 52 12.15 -5.56 1.41
C GLU A 52 11.07 -4.97 0.49
N ALA A 53 9.88 -4.67 1.02
CA ALA A 53 8.81 -4.02 0.26
C ALA A 53 9.17 -2.58 -0.17
N ILE A 54 9.82 -1.80 0.69
CA ILE A 54 10.31 -0.45 0.35
C ILE A 54 11.45 -0.52 -0.68
N GLU A 55 12.39 -1.47 -0.54
CA GLU A 55 13.45 -1.67 -1.52
C GLU A 55 12.87 -2.01 -2.89
N LYS A 56 11.99 -3.01 -2.96
CA LYS A 56 11.26 -3.39 -4.19
C LYS A 56 10.49 -2.21 -4.79
N ALA A 57 9.86 -1.38 -3.98
CA ALA A 57 9.15 -0.18 -4.45
C ALA A 57 10.08 0.93 -4.97
N ALA A 58 11.34 1.00 -4.50
CA ALA A 58 12.33 1.97 -4.96
C ALA A 58 13.01 1.58 -6.30
N ILE A 59 13.16 0.28 -6.57
CA ILE A 59 13.63 -0.25 -7.88
C ILE A 59 12.49 -0.53 -8.88
N ALA A 60 11.23 -0.57 -8.43
CA ALA A 60 10.09 -0.65 -9.33
C ALA A 60 10.11 0.56 -10.29
N PRO A 61 10.02 0.36 -11.62
CA PRO A 61 9.97 1.47 -12.55
C PRO A 61 8.71 2.28 -12.27
N VAL A 62 8.88 3.54 -11.85
CA VAL A 62 7.78 4.44 -11.49
C VAL A 62 6.99 4.76 -12.76
N ALA A 63 6.00 3.91 -13.06
CA ALA A 63 5.13 4.05 -14.21
C ALA A 63 4.38 5.37 -14.07
N ALA A 64 4.79 6.37 -14.85
CA ALA A 64 4.13 7.66 -14.89
C ALA A 64 2.69 7.44 -15.38
N ALA A 65 1.74 7.49 -14.46
CA ALA A 65 0.32 7.38 -14.77
C ALA A 65 0.00 8.45 -15.83
N PRO A 66 -0.56 8.07 -17.00
CA PRO A 66 -0.77 9.02 -18.08
C PRO A 66 -1.74 10.10 -17.60
N ALA A 67 -1.28 11.35 -17.55
CA ALA A 67 -2.14 12.50 -17.32
C ALA A 67 -3.26 12.47 -18.37
N ALA A 68 -4.52 12.56 -17.92
CA ALA A 68 -5.68 12.15 -18.70
C ALA A 68 -5.92 13.03 -19.96
N ALA A 69 -5.28 12.67 -21.06
CA ALA A 69 -5.56 13.17 -22.40
C ALA A 69 -6.64 12.29 -23.05
N ALA A 70 -7.81 12.86 -23.33
CA ALA A 70 -8.95 12.12 -23.86
C ALA A 70 -8.86 11.92 -25.38
N ALA A 71 -8.48 10.72 -25.84
CA ALA A 71 -8.86 10.15 -27.14
C ALA A 71 -8.49 8.65 -27.26
N ALA A 72 -9.35 7.88 -27.93
CA ALA A 72 -9.18 6.48 -28.39
C ALA A 72 -9.97 6.34 -29.72
N PRO A 73 -9.93 5.23 -30.50
CA PRO A 73 -9.21 3.94 -30.36
C PRO A 73 -8.01 3.86 -31.39
N VAL A 74 -7.48 2.75 -31.96
CA VAL A 74 -7.88 1.33 -32.13
C VAL A 74 -6.66 0.41 -32.30
N GLU A 75 -6.79 -0.87 -31.87
CA GLU A 75 -6.01 -2.06 -32.27
C GLU A 75 -4.47 -2.08 -32.06
N GLU A 76 -3.76 -3.21 -31.99
CA GLU A 76 -4.14 -4.63 -32.21
C GLU A 76 -3.54 -5.59 -31.14
N LYS A 77 -3.81 -6.90 -31.25
CA LYS A 77 -3.43 -7.94 -30.28
C LYS A 77 -1.95 -8.35 -30.30
N LYS A 78 -1.43 -8.77 -29.14
CA LYS A 78 -0.92 -10.16 -28.98
C LYS A 78 -0.91 -10.64 -27.51
N GLU A 79 -1.27 -11.90 -27.31
CA GLU A 79 -1.06 -12.62 -26.04
C GLU A 79 0.39 -13.12 -25.95
N GLU A 80 0.97 -13.13 -24.74
CA GLU A 80 1.42 -14.40 -24.17
C GLU A 80 1.44 -14.36 -22.63
N LYS A 81 1.19 -15.53 -22.02
CA LYS A 81 0.82 -15.66 -20.61
C LYS A 81 2.05 -15.96 -19.75
N LYS A 82 2.42 -15.02 -18.87
CA LYS A 82 3.23 -15.33 -17.68
C LYS A 82 2.32 -15.39 -16.45
N GLU A 83 2.50 -16.43 -15.66
CA GLU A 83 1.87 -16.54 -14.34
C GLU A 83 2.57 -15.58 -13.39
N ASP A 84 1.94 -14.44 -13.12
CA ASP A 84 2.35 -13.50 -12.09
C ASP A 84 1.53 -13.73 -10.82
N THR A 85 2.22 -14.09 -9.73
CA THR A 85 1.62 -14.19 -8.39
C THR A 85 1.48 -12.82 -7.71
N GLY A 86 2.13 -11.77 -8.22
CA GLY A 86 2.00 -10.39 -7.73
C GLY A 86 0.61 -9.79 -7.93
N ALA A 87 -0.08 -10.15 -9.00
CA ALA A 87 -1.44 -9.68 -9.32
C ALA A 87 -2.45 -9.87 -8.18
N ALA A 88 -2.32 -10.93 -7.37
CA ALA A 88 -3.19 -11.19 -6.23
C ALA A 88 -3.00 -10.15 -5.10
N ALA A 89 -1.75 -9.76 -4.82
CA ALA A 89 -1.44 -8.72 -3.83
C ALA A 89 -1.90 -7.33 -4.31
N ALA A 90 -1.69 -7.02 -5.59
CA ALA A 90 -2.16 -5.78 -6.20
C ALA A 90 -3.69 -5.63 -6.15
N ALA A 91 -4.44 -6.73 -6.37
CA ALA A 91 -5.90 -6.75 -6.26
C ALA A 91 -6.38 -6.49 -4.81
N GLY A 92 -5.72 -7.07 -3.81
CA GLY A 92 -6.02 -6.83 -2.39
C GLY A 92 -5.79 -5.37 -1.98
N LEU A 93 -4.71 -4.75 -2.46
CA LEU A 93 -4.44 -3.33 -2.24
C LEU A 93 -5.47 -2.43 -2.96
N GLY A 94 -5.87 -2.77 -4.19
CA GLY A 94 -6.90 -2.02 -4.92
C GLY A 94 -8.24 -1.94 -4.17
N ALA A 95 -8.64 -3.02 -3.49
CA ALA A 95 -9.84 -3.06 -2.66
C ALA A 95 -9.74 -2.25 -1.35
N LEU A 96 -8.54 -1.80 -0.95
CA LEU A 96 -8.30 -1.02 0.27
C LEU A 96 -8.27 0.50 0.02
N PHE A 97 -8.24 0.93 -1.26
CA PHE A 97 -8.18 2.33 -1.68
C PHE A 97 -9.34 2.80 -2.58
N GLY A 98 -10.40 1.99 -2.69
CA GLY A 98 -11.68 2.34 -3.33
C GLY A 98 -12.66 3.03 -2.39
#